data_AF-A0A450WS52-F1
#
_entry.id   AF-A0A450WS52-F1
#
_cell.length_a   1.000
_cell.length_b   1.000
_cell.length_c   1.000
_cell.angle_alpha   90.00
_cell.angle_beta   90.00
_cell.angle_gamma   90.00
#
_symmetry.space_group_name_H-M   'P 1'
#
loop_
_entity.id
_entity.type
_entity.pdbx_description
1 polymer ?
#
loop_
_entity_poly.entity_id
_entity_poly.type
_entity_poly.pdbx_seq_one_letter_code
_entity_poly.pdbx_strand_id
1 'polypeptide(L)'
;MAQHPVQGQLLVDIYDPRGAPRQLCVVAKPEGVSEDSYQLFGATLPLAHNGVGVCYRLGYRTADGQERIGQRQRRLAICDEAPRRIADLPWVWLGSWAHQPVYGPPPQVSMTPVPSDWDGRLFYSILLDRFACTESEDRRNLGLTQVDLLSPFAAHGGSLVGLIEKLDYLVELGVGAVVISPVYVNDTEGYHGYHPVHLLMVDAAPGNLGATSRTRTPSTCPADSYRS
;
A
#
# COMPACT_ATOMS: atom_id res chain seq x y z
N MET A 1 17.10 -40.46 9.89
CA MET A 1 15.88 -40.22 9.09
C MET A 1 15.49 -38.77 9.25
N ALA A 2 15.33 -38.03 8.15
CA ALA A 2 14.80 -36.67 8.22
C ALA A 2 13.37 -36.77 8.75
N GLN A 3 13.10 -36.16 9.91
CA GLN A 3 11.78 -36.21 10.52
C GLN A 3 10.82 -35.36 9.68
N HIS A 4 9.71 -35.96 9.26
CA HIS A 4 8.71 -35.27 8.46
C HIS A 4 8.02 -34.17 9.28
N PRO A 5 7.72 -33.01 8.67
CA PRO A 5 7.01 -31.93 9.35
C PRO A 5 5.59 -32.39 9.73
N VAL A 6 5.24 -32.29 11.00
CA VAL A 6 3.89 -32.62 11.50
C VAL A 6 2.98 -31.39 11.56
N GLN A 7 3.56 -30.20 11.62
CA GLN A 7 2.84 -28.93 11.69
C GLN A 7 3.68 -27.82 11.05
N GLY A 8 3.09 -27.08 10.10
CA GLY A 8 3.72 -25.88 9.54
C GLY A 8 3.52 -24.67 10.45
N GLN A 9 4.41 -23.69 10.34
CA GLN A 9 4.34 -22.44 11.10
C GLN A 9 4.77 -21.27 10.21
N LEU A 10 4.16 -20.11 10.41
CA LEU A 10 4.67 -18.84 9.91
C LEU A 10 5.00 -17.95 11.10
N LEU A 11 6.25 -17.52 11.20
CA LEU A 11 6.63 -16.46 12.13
C LEU A 11 6.49 -15.14 11.38
N VAL A 12 5.47 -14.39 11.74
CA VAL A 12 5.06 -13.15 11.09
C VAL A 12 5.54 -11.98 11.93
N ASP A 13 6.28 -11.07 11.32
CA ASP A 13 6.67 -9.81 11.95
C ASP A 13 5.61 -8.76 11.58
N ILE A 14 4.82 -8.33 12.57
CA ILE A 14 3.78 -7.32 12.42
C ILE A 14 4.33 -6.00 12.95
N TYR A 15 4.34 -4.97 12.12
CA TYR A 15 4.71 -3.62 12.55
C TYR A 15 3.48 -2.95 13.15
N ASP A 16 3.56 -2.53 14.40
CA ASP A 16 2.51 -1.68 14.98
C ASP A 16 2.58 -0.26 14.37
N PRO A 17 1.54 0.57 14.52
CA PRO A 17 1.57 1.96 14.07
C PRO A 17 2.65 2.83 14.74
N ARG A 18 3.39 2.30 15.73
CA ARG A 18 4.51 2.96 16.42
C ARG A 18 5.87 2.40 16.00
N GLY A 19 5.91 1.54 14.98
CA GLY A 19 7.13 0.98 14.38
C GLY A 19 7.78 -0.18 15.14
N ALA A 20 7.22 -0.67 16.25
CA ALA A 20 7.79 -1.80 16.99
C ALA A 20 7.36 -3.14 16.35
N PRO A 21 8.29 -3.99 15.89
CA PRO A 21 7.94 -5.29 15.34
C PRO A 21 7.47 -6.23 16.46
N ARG A 22 6.21 -6.67 16.38
CA ARG A 22 5.68 -7.75 17.20
C ARG A 22 5.69 -9.03 16.38
N GLN A 23 6.38 -10.05 16.89
CA GLN A 23 6.37 -11.36 16.26
C GLN A 23 5.13 -12.16 16.66
N LEU A 24 4.40 -12.68 15.67
CA LEU A 24 3.29 -13.58 15.84
C LEU A 24 3.63 -14.94 15.20
N CYS A 25 3.53 -16.01 15.98
CA CYS A 25 3.60 -17.37 15.43
C CYS A 25 2.19 -17.80 15.00
N VAL A 26 2.01 -18.00 13.69
CA VAL A 26 0.78 -18.50 13.08
C VAL A 26 0.96 -19.98 12.78
N VAL A 27 0.13 -20.82 13.40
CA VAL A 27 0.13 -22.26 13.14
C VAL A 27 -0.56 -22.54 11.81
N ALA A 28 0.15 -23.20 10.89
CA ALA A 28 -0.40 -23.66 9.63
C ALA A 28 -0.99 -25.08 9.77
N LYS A 29 -2.16 -25.29 9.19
CA LYS A 29 -2.88 -26.56 9.21
C LYS A 29 -2.57 -27.36 7.93
N PRO A 30 -2.42 -28.70 8.01
CA PRO A 30 -2.28 -29.53 6.82
C PRO A 30 -3.51 -29.39 5.93
N GLU A 31 -3.32 -29.18 4.62
CA GLU A 31 -4.40 -29.10 3.64
C GLU A 31 -4.44 -30.29 2.69
N GLY A 32 -3.33 -31.00 2.52
CA GLY A 32 -3.24 -32.16 1.64
C GLY A 32 -1.81 -32.41 1.20
N VAL A 33 -1.65 -33.22 0.16
CA VAL A 33 -0.36 -33.52 -0.45
C VAL A 33 -0.47 -33.18 -1.95
N SER A 34 0.53 -32.49 -2.50
CA SER A 34 0.57 -32.17 -3.94
C SER A 34 0.87 -33.41 -4.78
N GLU A 35 0.69 -33.32 -6.10
CA GLU A 35 1.01 -34.40 -7.05
C GLU A 35 2.48 -34.84 -6.93
N ASP A 36 3.40 -33.90 -6.70
CA ASP A 36 4.82 -34.15 -6.47
C ASP A 36 5.16 -34.62 -5.03
N SER A 37 4.17 -35.08 -4.26
CA SER A 37 4.33 -35.59 -2.89
C SER A 37 4.79 -34.55 -1.84
N TYR A 38 4.55 -33.25 -2.05
CA TYR A 38 4.81 -32.22 -1.04
C TYR A 38 3.62 -32.04 -0.11
N GLN A 39 3.87 -32.01 1.20
CA GLN A 39 2.85 -31.67 2.20
C GLN A 39 2.46 -30.20 2.08
N LEU A 40 1.18 -29.93 1.84
CA LEU A 40 0.61 -28.59 1.76
C LEU A 40 0.09 -28.16 3.13
N PHE A 41 0.30 -26.89 3.45
CA PHE A 41 -0.16 -26.26 4.68
C PHE A 41 -0.85 -24.92 4.38
N GLY A 42 -2.00 -24.70 5.00
CA GLY A 42 -2.74 -23.45 4.95
C GLY A 42 -2.66 -22.69 6.26
N ALA A 43 -2.62 -21.36 6.18
CA ALA A 43 -2.62 -20.51 7.36
C ALA A 43 -3.46 -19.25 7.13
N THR A 44 -4.11 -18.79 8.19
CA THR A 44 -4.83 -17.51 8.20
C THR A 44 -3.94 -16.48 8.86
N LEU A 45 -3.49 -15.49 8.10
CA LEU A 45 -2.73 -14.37 8.63
C LEU A 45 -3.65 -13.45 9.45
N PRO A 46 -3.13 -12.80 10.51
CA PRO A 46 -3.88 -11.79 11.24
C PRO A 46 -4.32 -10.67 10.28
N LEU A 47 -5.47 -10.06 10.58
CA LEU A 47 -6.05 -9.00 9.75
C LEU A 47 -5.03 -7.85 9.61
N ALA A 48 -4.53 -7.64 8.40
CA ALA A 48 -3.78 -6.44 8.06
C ALA A 48 -4.60 -5.61 7.06
N HIS A 49 -4.37 -4.30 7.07
CA HIS A 49 -5.05 -3.39 6.14
C HIS A 49 -4.59 -3.65 4.70
N ASN A 50 -5.45 -3.32 3.73
CA ASN A 50 -5.11 -3.42 2.31
C ASN A 50 -3.85 -2.59 1.98
N GLY A 51 -2.96 -3.16 1.18
CA GLY A 51 -1.68 -2.59 0.81
C GLY A 51 -0.55 -2.77 1.84
N VAL A 52 -0.83 -3.35 3.02
CA VAL A 52 0.22 -3.60 4.03
C VAL A 52 1.12 -4.76 3.61
N GLY A 53 2.43 -4.51 3.67
CA GLY A 53 3.48 -5.52 3.56
C GLY A 53 3.68 -6.26 4.89
N VAL A 54 3.66 -7.58 4.84
CA VAL A 54 3.89 -8.46 5.99
C VAL A 54 5.18 -9.24 5.79
N CYS A 55 6.12 -9.10 6.73
CA CYS A 55 7.33 -9.91 6.77
C CYS A 55 7.04 -11.25 7.46
N TYR A 56 7.50 -12.36 6.91
CA TYR A 56 7.37 -13.65 7.56
C TYR A 56 8.54 -14.60 7.27
N ARG A 57 8.75 -15.54 8.18
CA ARG A 57 9.65 -16.70 8.02
C ARG A 57 8.84 -17.98 8.09
N LEU A 58 9.22 -18.95 7.27
CA LEU A 58 8.61 -20.28 7.28
C LEU A 58 9.28 -21.13 8.35
N GLY A 59 8.48 -21.87 9.10
CA GLY A 59 8.94 -22.87 10.06
C GLY A 59 8.06 -24.10 10.04
N TYR A 60 8.50 -25.12 10.77
CA TYR A 60 7.73 -26.32 11.03
C TYR A 60 8.14 -26.94 12.36
N ARG A 61 7.24 -27.75 12.90
CA ARG A 61 7.50 -28.61 14.06
C ARG A 61 7.63 -30.06 13.62
N THR A 62 8.60 -30.76 14.18
CA THR A 62 8.82 -32.20 13.99
C THR A 62 8.07 -33.03 15.04
N ALA A 63 7.94 -34.33 14.81
CA ALA A 63 7.19 -35.24 15.68
C ALA A 63 7.75 -35.31 17.12
N ASP A 64 9.04 -35.04 17.30
CA ASP A 64 9.72 -34.93 18.60
C ASP A 64 9.48 -33.58 19.32
N GLY A 65 8.67 -32.69 18.72
CA GLY A 65 8.36 -31.37 19.27
C GLY A 65 9.40 -30.30 18.99
N GLN A 66 10.48 -30.58 18.27
CA GLN A 66 11.46 -29.55 17.91
C GLN A 66 10.91 -28.57 16.88
N GLU A 67 11.20 -27.29 17.09
CA GLU A 67 10.82 -26.22 16.17
C GLU A 67 12.00 -25.89 15.24
N ARG A 68 11.70 -25.79 13.94
CA ARG A 68 12.68 -25.49 12.89
C ARG A 68 12.19 -24.28 12.12
N ILE A 69 12.87 -23.15 12.28
CA ILE A 69 12.54 -21.89 11.59
C ILE A 69 13.59 -21.62 10.54
N GLY A 70 13.16 -21.34 9.32
CA GLY A 70 14.02 -20.93 8.23
C GLY A 70 14.62 -19.55 8.48
N GLN A 71 15.87 -19.36 8.05
CA GLN A 71 16.56 -18.07 8.17
C GLN A 71 16.09 -17.06 7.12
N ARG A 72 15.49 -17.52 6.01
CA ARG A 72 15.05 -16.66 4.91
C ARG A 72 13.75 -15.94 5.28
N GLN A 73 13.83 -14.62 5.40
CA GLN A 73 12.67 -13.74 5.47
C GLN A 73 12.03 -13.56 4.09
N ARG A 74 10.69 -13.49 4.07
CA ARG A 74 9.87 -13.22 2.89
C ARG A 74 8.94 -12.05 3.20
N ARG A 75 8.47 -11.36 2.15
CA ARG A 75 7.46 -10.30 2.25
C ARG A 75 6.24 -10.70 1.44
N LEU A 76 5.06 -10.43 1.99
CA LEU A 76 3.76 -10.60 1.34
C LEU A 76 3.03 -9.26 1.35
N ALA A 77 2.53 -8.79 0.21
CA ALA A 77 1.57 -7.68 0.19
C ALA A 77 0.16 -8.25 0.29
N ILE A 78 -0.66 -7.67 1.17
CA ILE A 78 -2.08 -7.99 1.26
C ILE A 78 -2.84 -7.04 0.35
N CYS A 79 -3.53 -7.59 -0.65
CA CYS A 79 -4.20 -6.83 -1.72
C CYS A 79 -5.70 -7.17 -1.82
N ASP A 80 -6.32 -7.69 -0.76
CA ASP A 80 -7.62 -8.36 -0.85
C ASP A 80 -8.79 -7.44 -1.26
N GLU A 81 -8.72 -6.16 -0.93
CA GLU A 81 -9.74 -5.16 -1.31
C GLU A 81 -9.40 -4.44 -2.63
N ALA A 82 -8.23 -4.69 -3.21
CA ALA A 82 -7.84 -4.05 -4.45
C ALA A 82 -8.48 -4.73 -5.69
N PRO A 83 -8.90 -3.96 -6.70
CA PRO A 83 -9.37 -4.53 -7.96
C PRO A 83 -8.28 -5.40 -8.59
N ARG A 84 -8.63 -6.63 -8.99
CA ARG A 84 -7.67 -7.55 -9.62
C ARG A 84 -7.59 -7.37 -11.13
N ARG A 85 -8.60 -6.74 -11.72
CA ARG A 85 -8.66 -6.37 -13.14
C ARG A 85 -9.40 -5.06 -13.32
N ILE A 86 -9.10 -4.37 -14.41
CA ILE A 86 -9.72 -3.09 -14.80
C ILE A 86 -11.26 -3.23 -14.91
N ALA A 87 -11.75 -4.40 -15.30
CA ALA A 87 -13.17 -4.69 -15.42
C ALA A 87 -13.93 -4.72 -14.08
N ASP A 88 -13.22 -4.81 -12.94
CA ASP A 88 -13.86 -4.80 -11.60
C ASP A 88 -14.11 -3.36 -11.10
N LEU A 89 -13.53 -2.35 -11.75
CA LEU A 89 -13.76 -0.96 -11.39
C LEU A 89 -15.15 -0.50 -11.86
N PRO A 90 -15.89 0.28 -11.06
CA PRO A 90 -17.11 0.93 -11.55
C PRO A 90 -16.75 1.98 -12.59
N TRP A 91 -17.50 2.05 -13.69
CA TRP A 91 -17.30 3.05 -14.75
C TRP A 91 -18.51 3.96 -14.84
N VAL A 92 -18.26 5.27 -14.84
CA VAL A 92 -19.26 6.30 -15.12
C VAL A 92 -18.81 7.12 -16.32
N TRP A 93 -19.77 7.74 -17.00
CA TRP A 93 -19.48 8.73 -18.01
C TRP A 93 -18.91 9.99 -17.36
N LEU A 94 -17.72 10.42 -17.78
CA LEU A 94 -17.01 11.58 -17.22
C LEU A 94 -17.10 12.82 -18.12
N GLY A 95 -17.53 12.66 -19.37
CA GLY A 95 -17.61 13.74 -20.34
C GLY A 95 -17.28 13.30 -21.75
N SER A 96 -16.92 14.26 -22.60
CA SER A 96 -16.45 14.00 -23.96
C SER A 96 -15.21 14.82 -24.27
N TRP A 97 -14.21 14.20 -24.91
CA TRP A 97 -13.01 14.86 -25.41
C TRP A 97 -12.89 14.61 -26.91
N ALA A 98 -12.73 15.67 -27.72
CA ALA A 98 -12.69 15.58 -29.18
C ALA A 98 -13.84 14.73 -29.77
N HIS A 99 -15.07 14.92 -29.28
CA HIS A 99 -16.27 14.14 -29.61
C HIS A 99 -16.24 12.65 -29.25
N GLN A 100 -15.21 12.18 -28.55
CA GLN A 100 -15.15 10.82 -28.00
C GLN A 100 -15.66 10.82 -26.56
N PRO A 101 -16.57 9.92 -26.18
CA PRO A 101 -17.00 9.81 -24.79
C PRO A 101 -15.86 9.29 -23.92
N VAL A 102 -15.67 9.90 -22.76
CA VAL A 102 -14.66 9.51 -21.77
C VAL A 102 -15.39 8.84 -20.62
N TYR A 103 -14.97 7.62 -20.30
CA TYR A 103 -15.45 6.85 -19.16
C TYR A 103 -14.31 6.64 -18.17
N GLY A 104 -14.65 6.51 -16.90
CA GLY A 104 -13.67 6.20 -15.86
C GLY A 104 -14.32 5.94 -14.51
N PRO A 105 -13.50 5.66 -13.49
CA PRO A 105 -14.00 5.51 -12.12
C PRO A 105 -14.72 6.80 -11.66
N PRO A 106 -15.79 6.66 -10.87
CA PRO A 106 -16.52 7.81 -10.34
C PRO A 106 -15.58 8.67 -9.50
N PRO A 107 -15.42 9.96 -9.86
CA PRO A 107 -14.49 10.84 -9.18
C PRO A 107 -14.94 11.04 -7.73
N GLN A 108 -14.01 10.96 -6.79
CA GLN A 108 -14.28 11.13 -5.36
C GLN A 108 -14.38 12.62 -4.96
N VAL A 109 -13.88 13.50 -5.82
CA VAL A 109 -13.87 14.96 -5.66
C VAL A 109 -14.35 15.62 -6.95
N SER A 110 -14.86 16.85 -6.87
CA SER A 110 -15.21 17.60 -8.08
C SER A 110 -13.98 17.76 -8.96
N MET A 111 -14.11 17.46 -10.25
CA MET A 111 -13.05 17.67 -11.22
C MET A 111 -12.93 19.16 -11.55
N THR A 112 -11.71 19.67 -11.57
CA THR A 112 -11.41 21.03 -12.05
C THR A 112 -11.27 20.99 -13.58
N PRO A 113 -11.84 21.96 -14.32
CA PRO A 113 -11.61 22.07 -15.76
C PRO A 113 -10.11 22.15 -16.09
N VAL A 114 -9.75 21.56 -17.22
CA VAL A 114 -8.37 21.60 -17.73
C VAL A 114 -7.96 23.07 -17.97
N PRO A 115 -6.81 23.52 -17.46
CA PRO A 115 -6.30 24.86 -17.75
C PRO A 115 -6.04 25.07 -19.25
N SER A 116 -6.28 26.27 -19.76
CA SER A 116 -6.04 26.61 -21.17
C SER A 116 -4.59 27.00 -21.47
N ASP A 117 -3.75 27.17 -20.44
CA ASP A 117 -2.42 27.80 -20.46
C ASP A 117 -1.28 26.81 -20.14
N TRP A 118 -1.40 25.54 -20.54
CA TRP A 118 -0.41 24.50 -20.22
C TRP A 118 1.01 24.82 -20.67
N ASP A 119 1.14 25.52 -21.78
CA ASP A 119 2.41 25.95 -22.40
C ASP A 119 3.14 27.04 -21.61
N GLY A 120 2.43 27.80 -20.76
CA GLY A 120 3.00 28.86 -19.93
C GLY A 120 3.41 28.42 -18.51
N ARG A 121 3.22 27.15 -18.15
CA ARG A 121 3.40 26.67 -16.77
C ARG A 121 4.83 26.21 -16.49
N LEU A 122 5.33 26.53 -15.30
CA LEU A 122 6.53 25.90 -14.75
C LEU A 122 6.17 24.50 -14.21
N PHE A 123 6.78 23.47 -14.80
CA PHE A 123 6.64 22.08 -14.35
C PHE A 123 7.72 21.75 -13.32
N TYR A 124 7.31 21.10 -12.23
CA TYR A 124 8.22 20.60 -11.20
C TYR A 124 8.11 19.08 -11.09
N SER A 125 9.19 18.38 -11.40
CA SER A 125 9.26 16.91 -11.33
C SER A 125 9.69 16.47 -9.93
N ILE A 126 8.92 15.58 -9.33
CA ILE A 126 9.03 15.15 -7.94
C ILE A 126 9.22 13.63 -7.90
N LEU A 127 10.38 13.21 -7.37
CA LEU A 127 10.53 11.86 -6.85
C LEU A 127 9.90 11.82 -5.46
N LEU A 128 8.71 11.24 -5.36
CA LEU A 128 7.84 11.38 -4.18
C LEU A 128 8.56 10.99 -2.88
N ASP A 129 9.23 9.84 -2.89
CA ASP A 129 9.99 9.30 -1.75
C ASP A 129 11.08 10.24 -1.21
N ARG A 130 11.55 11.19 -2.03
CA ARG A 130 12.66 12.10 -1.69
C ARG A 130 12.25 13.53 -1.43
N PHE A 131 10.95 13.84 -1.53
CA PHE A 131 10.49 15.21 -1.46
C PHE A 131 10.14 15.65 -0.05
N ALA A 132 9.15 15.01 0.57
CA ALA A 132 8.67 15.40 1.90
C ALA A 132 8.03 14.22 2.62
N CYS A 133 8.55 13.92 3.81
CA CYS A 133 7.90 13.04 4.79
C CYS A 133 6.85 13.85 5.57
N THR A 134 5.76 13.20 6.02
CA THR A 134 4.80 13.85 6.92
C THR A 134 5.32 13.85 8.36
N GLU A 135 5.11 14.94 9.07
CA GLU A 135 5.41 15.05 10.51
C GLU A 135 4.39 14.28 11.37
N SER A 136 3.26 13.87 10.78
CA SER A 136 2.07 13.43 11.53
C SER A 136 2.02 11.92 11.82
N GLU A 137 2.75 11.07 11.08
CA GLU A 137 2.72 9.61 11.28
C GLU A 137 4.09 8.96 11.08
N ASP A 138 4.65 8.42 12.17
CA ASP A 138 5.87 7.59 12.14
C ASP A 138 5.56 6.15 11.73
N ARG A 139 5.11 5.98 10.48
CA ARG A 139 4.63 4.69 9.95
C ARG A 139 5.59 4.08 8.92
N ARG A 140 6.88 4.21 9.17
CA ARG A 140 7.94 3.50 8.44
C ARG A 140 7.61 1.99 8.44
N ASN A 141 7.64 1.35 7.27
CA ASN A 141 7.43 -0.09 7.04
C ASN A 141 6.00 -0.61 6.78
N LEU A 142 5.03 0.23 6.41
CA LEU A 142 3.72 -0.28 5.97
C LEU A 142 3.72 -0.89 4.55
N GLY A 143 4.58 -0.41 3.65
CA GLY A 143 4.68 -0.90 2.28
C GLY A 143 5.64 -2.09 2.10
N LEU A 144 5.76 -2.59 0.87
CA LEU A 144 6.74 -3.62 0.52
C LEU A 144 8.16 -3.09 0.43
N THR A 145 8.34 -1.81 0.09
CA THR A 145 9.64 -1.18 -0.07
C THR A 145 10.40 -1.12 1.25
N GLN A 146 11.71 -1.38 1.20
CA GLN A 146 12.56 -1.30 2.39
C GLN A 146 12.89 0.16 2.72
N VAL A 147 12.81 0.53 3.99
CA VAL A 147 13.17 1.87 4.47
C VAL A 147 14.58 1.83 5.06
N ASP A 148 15.49 2.64 4.53
CA ASP A 148 16.82 2.87 5.08
C ASP A 148 17.34 4.24 4.64
N LEU A 149 17.39 5.18 5.58
CA LEU A 149 17.80 6.57 5.31
C LEU A 149 19.28 6.70 4.96
N LEU A 150 20.09 5.68 5.27
CA LEU A 150 21.52 5.67 4.95
C LEU A 150 21.80 5.03 3.58
N SER A 151 20.84 4.28 3.04
CA SER A 151 20.97 3.63 1.74
C SER A 151 20.34 4.49 0.65
N PRO A 152 21.07 4.84 -0.43
CA PRO A 152 20.48 5.56 -1.56
C PRO A 152 19.47 4.71 -2.34
N PHE A 153 19.50 3.38 -2.20
CA PHE A 153 18.63 2.43 -2.91
C PHE A 153 17.40 2.00 -2.11
N ALA A 154 17.18 2.59 -0.94
CA ALA A 154 16.02 2.31 -0.10
C ALA A 154 15.06 3.52 -0.06
N ALA A 155 13.86 3.28 0.46
CA ALA A 155 12.88 4.33 0.70
C ALA A 155 13.34 5.26 1.84
N HIS A 156 13.13 6.55 1.63
CA HIS A 156 13.48 7.63 2.57
C HIS A 156 12.25 8.24 3.25
N GLY A 157 11.04 7.86 2.82
CA GLY A 157 9.81 8.13 3.56
C GLY A 157 9.00 9.31 3.03
N GLY A 158 9.32 9.84 1.85
CA GLY A 158 8.47 10.83 1.20
C GLY A 158 7.09 10.26 0.82
N SER A 159 6.05 11.09 0.92
CA SER A 159 4.65 10.65 0.82
C SER A 159 3.73 11.68 0.14
N LEU A 160 2.54 11.25 -0.29
CA LEU A 160 1.52 12.14 -0.84
C LEU A 160 1.06 13.18 0.18
N VAL A 161 0.88 12.81 1.45
CA VAL A 161 0.56 13.78 2.52
C VAL A 161 1.68 14.80 2.68
N GLY A 162 2.94 14.37 2.71
CA GLY A 162 4.08 15.30 2.77
C GLY A 162 4.14 16.24 1.57
N LEU A 163 3.82 15.75 0.37
CA LEU A 163 3.67 16.60 -0.82
C LEU A 163 2.53 17.62 -0.65
N ILE A 164 1.36 17.20 -0.16
CA ILE A 164 0.21 18.07 0.11
C ILE A 164 0.60 19.18 1.10
N GLU A 165 1.31 18.84 2.17
CA GLU A 165 1.82 19.77 3.18
C GLU A 165 2.82 20.80 2.61
N LYS A 166 3.38 20.56 1.42
CA LYS A 166 4.33 21.44 0.73
C LYS A 166 3.76 22.12 -0.52
N LEU A 167 2.45 22.04 -0.77
CA LEU A 167 1.84 22.71 -1.92
C LEU A 167 2.01 24.23 -1.86
N ASP A 168 1.88 24.86 -0.69
CA ASP A 168 2.09 26.30 -0.53
C ASP A 168 3.51 26.73 -0.93
N TYR A 169 4.51 25.95 -0.55
CA TYR A 169 5.91 26.16 -0.97
C TYR A 169 6.06 26.10 -2.50
N LEU A 170 5.41 25.15 -3.17
CA LEU A 170 5.47 25.03 -4.63
C LEU A 170 4.76 26.22 -5.32
N VAL A 171 3.64 26.67 -4.76
CA VAL A 171 2.93 27.87 -5.24
C VAL A 171 3.79 29.12 -5.09
N GLU A 172 4.45 29.32 -3.94
CA GLU A 172 5.37 30.45 -3.70
C GLU A 172 6.57 30.44 -4.66
N LEU A 173 7.04 29.25 -5.05
CA LEU A 173 8.10 29.08 -6.05
C LEU A 173 7.64 29.42 -7.48
N GLY A 174 6.33 29.59 -7.71
CA GLY A 174 5.74 29.84 -9.02
C GLY A 174 5.51 28.57 -9.85
N VAL A 175 5.48 27.40 -9.22
CA VAL A 175 5.19 26.13 -9.90
C VAL A 175 3.72 26.12 -10.34
N GLY A 176 3.50 25.86 -11.63
CA GLY A 176 2.17 25.79 -12.23
C GLY A 176 1.67 24.35 -12.48
N ALA A 177 2.56 23.36 -12.43
CA ALA A 177 2.23 21.94 -12.58
C ALA A 177 3.26 21.06 -11.86
N VAL A 178 2.78 20.00 -11.21
CA VAL A 178 3.63 18.96 -10.60
C VAL A 178 3.57 17.68 -11.41
N VAL A 179 4.73 17.05 -11.61
CA VAL A 179 4.86 15.72 -12.19
C VAL A 179 5.43 14.83 -11.10
N ILE A 180 4.69 13.83 -10.65
CA ILE A 180 5.12 12.94 -9.57
C ILE A 180 5.59 11.59 -10.11
N SER A 181 6.57 10.97 -9.46
CA SER A 181 6.92 9.57 -9.69
C SER A 181 5.70 8.66 -9.49
N PRO A 182 5.62 7.49 -10.15
CA PRO A 182 4.46 6.62 -10.01
C PRO A 182 4.27 6.17 -8.56
N VAL A 183 3.01 6.07 -8.14
CA VAL A 183 2.61 5.81 -6.75
C VAL A 183 2.05 4.41 -6.54
N TYR A 184 2.27 3.50 -7.49
CA TYR A 184 1.78 2.12 -7.40
C TYR A 184 2.42 1.36 -6.25
N VAL A 185 1.83 0.25 -5.85
CA VAL A 185 2.51 -0.72 -4.98
C VAL A 185 3.70 -1.29 -5.75
N ASN A 186 4.89 -1.10 -5.20
CA ASN A 186 6.14 -1.53 -5.79
C ASN A 186 6.72 -2.75 -5.08
N ASP A 187 7.71 -3.39 -5.70
CA ASP A 187 8.54 -4.40 -5.04
C ASP A 187 9.43 -3.81 -3.93
N THR A 188 10.30 -4.63 -3.35
CA THR A 188 11.12 -4.23 -2.19
C THR A 188 12.15 -3.15 -2.48
N GLU A 189 12.53 -2.95 -3.74
CA GLU A 189 13.56 -2.00 -4.19
C GLU A 189 12.96 -0.83 -4.98
N GLY A 190 11.66 -0.84 -5.27
CA GLY A 190 10.99 0.15 -6.09
C GLY A 190 10.63 1.46 -5.41
N TYR A 191 11.50 2.02 -4.56
CA TYR A 191 11.29 3.32 -3.88
C TYR A 191 11.03 4.47 -4.88
N HIS A 192 11.51 4.32 -6.11
CA HIS A 192 11.33 5.28 -7.19
C HIS A 192 10.00 5.15 -7.93
N GLY A 193 9.19 4.14 -7.66
CA GLY A 193 7.85 3.96 -8.23
C GLY A 193 7.78 3.13 -9.53
N TYR A 194 8.90 2.67 -10.07
CA TYR A 194 8.98 2.07 -11.41
C TYR A 194 9.13 0.53 -11.42
N HIS A 195 8.96 -0.15 -10.28
CA HIS A 195 8.87 -1.61 -10.15
C HIS A 195 7.47 -2.04 -9.67
N PRO A 196 6.39 -1.71 -10.41
CA PRO A 196 5.04 -1.98 -9.95
C PRO A 196 4.78 -3.49 -9.87
N VAL A 197 4.27 -3.93 -8.73
CA VAL A 197 3.72 -5.29 -8.55
C VAL A 197 2.19 -5.29 -8.53
N HIS A 198 1.56 -4.11 -8.39
CA HIS A 198 0.11 -3.94 -8.48
C HIS A 198 -0.28 -2.59 -9.09
N LEU A 199 -0.72 -2.58 -10.36
CA LEU A 199 -1.04 -1.35 -11.10
C LEU A 199 -2.37 -0.67 -10.70
N LEU A 200 -3.25 -1.40 -10.01
CA LEU A 200 -4.56 -0.90 -9.60
C LEU A 200 -4.62 -0.49 -8.12
N MET A 201 -3.46 -0.36 -7.48
CA MET A 201 -3.36 0.01 -6.07
C MET A 201 -2.23 1.02 -5.86
N VAL A 202 -2.52 2.05 -5.06
CA VAL A 202 -1.53 3.02 -4.56
C VAL A 202 -0.76 2.38 -3.41
N ASP A 203 0.56 2.56 -3.36
CA ASP A 203 1.39 2.07 -2.27
C ASP A 203 0.87 2.59 -0.93
N ALA A 204 0.69 1.70 0.04
CA ALA A 204 0.27 2.05 1.40
C ALA A 204 1.42 2.57 2.27
N ALA A 205 2.58 2.90 1.66
CA ALA A 205 3.62 3.69 2.30
C ALA A 205 3.00 4.85 3.12
N PRO A 206 3.54 5.13 4.31
CA PRO A 206 2.92 6.05 5.27
C PRO A 206 2.64 7.42 4.65
N GLY A 207 1.40 7.92 4.81
CA GLY A 207 0.96 9.19 4.23
C GLY A 207 0.53 9.11 2.76
N ASN A 208 0.67 7.97 2.08
CA ASN A 208 -0.09 7.73 0.86
C ASN A 208 -1.50 7.30 1.27
N LEU A 209 -2.51 7.83 0.58
CA LEU A 209 -3.90 7.45 0.80
C LEU A 209 -4.09 6.00 0.37
N GLY A 210 -3.69 5.05 1.22
CA GLY A 210 -4.12 3.67 1.13
C GLY A 210 -5.63 3.69 1.05
N ALA A 211 -6.20 2.82 0.21
CA ALA A 211 -7.62 2.67 0.00
C ALA A 211 -8.33 2.35 1.33
N THR A 212 -8.54 3.37 2.15
CA THR A 212 -9.49 3.34 3.24
C THR A 212 -10.81 3.57 2.55
N SER A 213 -11.50 2.47 2.28
CA SER A 213 -12.94 2.40 2.21
C SER A 213 -13.53 2.84 3.57
N ARG A 214 -13.21 4.05 4.06
CA ARG A 214 -14.13 4.76 4.93
C ARG A 214 -15.23 5.26 4.01
N THR A 215 -16.18 4.37 3.73
CA THR A 215 -17.58 4.79 3.73
C THR A 215 -17.79 5.51 5.05
N ARG A 216 -17.54 6.82 5.04
CA ARG A 216 -18.04 7.72 6.06
C ARG A 216 -19.54 7.67 5.83
N THR A 217 -20.22 6.72 6.47
CA THR A 217 -21.66 6.84 6.70
C THR A 217 -21.86 8.27 7.15
N PRO A 218 -22.73 9.06 6.49
CA PRO A 218 -22.98 10.42 6.93
C PRO A 218 -23.38 10.30 8.38
N SER A 219 -22.56 10.84 9.28
CA SER A 219 -23.02 11.10 10.64
C SER A 219 -24.17 12.06 10.42
N THR A 220 -25.39 11.54 10.55
CA THR A 220 -26.58 12.36 10.67
C THR A 220 -26.38 13.22 11.90
N CYS A 221 -25.83 14.42 11.71
CA CYS A 221 -26.09 15.50 12.65
C CYS A 221 -27.61 15.65 12.70
N PRO A 222 -28.25 15.59 13.88
CA PRO A 222 -29.63 16.00 13.98
C PRO A 222 -29.71 17.47 13.57
N ALA A 223 -30.46 17.74 12.51
CA ALA A 223 -30.90 19.08 12.19
C ALA A 223 -31.80 19.58 13.32
N ASP A 224 -31.53 20.82 13.72
CA ASP A 224 -32.44 21.79 14.33
C ASP A 224 -33.14 21.46 15.65
N SER A 225 -32.79 22.25 16.66
CA SER A 225 -33.80 23.07 17.33
C SER A 225 -33.20 24.39 17.82
N TYR A 226 -33.08 25.36 16.91
CA TYR A 226 -33.24 26.77 17.28
C TYR A 226 -34.58 27.22 16.72
N ARG A 227 -35.57 27.41 17.60
CA ARG A 227 -36.75 28.24 17.33
C ARG A 227 -37.11 29.01 18.60
N SER A 228 -37.32 30.30 18.35
CA SER A 228 -37.84 31.40 19.18
C SER A 228 -37.07 31.76 20.44
#